data_AF-A0AAE2SZD2-F1
#
_entry.id   AF-A0AAE2SZD2-F1
#
_cell.length_a   1.000
_cell.length_b   1.000
_cell.length_c   1.000
_cell.angle_alpha   90.00
_cell.angle_beta   90.00
_cell.angle_gamma   90.00
#
_symmetry.space_group_name_H-M   'P 1'
#
loop_
_entity.id
_entity.type
_entity.pdbx_description
1 polymer ?
#
loop_
_entity_poly.entity_id
_entity_poly.type
_entity_poly.pdbx_seq_one_letter_code
_entity_poly.pdbx_strand_id
1 'polypeptide(L)'
;MAASNEPVDAAALAALRPGMPMSVVEKAMGSAWRMLAPHKGGIIDTLENTHGVILRIDRKGLVGQISFNSRFEHTIAGVPMGISLTDLRTTVPDMQIGEESKVRRATRFGTKQLPEGELSVRITYDTVSEIEISNPDAEYAEPTAPPYPVASSTPGAPFSDPNLKLAVMSSLLYAKALDLGTPQQLASHVLGRTVDLEKDGYELIPEALDYLTRYPLSDEQLAAVEWIEFDGGAAIYPFAWYFWGGEEGVFDVKDLSDIRFCPNLISISVISMIDKVDIRALVRLKKLERVSINVPSENIEALLDLPSLRTAGRFPRNPVTREIFEELERRGVQVN
;
A
#
# COMPACT_ATOMS: atom_id res chain seq x y z
N MET A 1 -25.10 1.45 7.29
CA MET A 1 -25.55 1.98 5.99
C MET A 1 -25.08 1.00 4.91
N ALA A 2 -25.90 0.73 3.89
CA ALA A 2 -25.52 -0.19 2.82
C ALA A 2 -24.32 0.37 2.04
N ALA A 3 -23.31 -0.46 1.77
CA ALA A 3 -22.17 -0.05 0.94
C ALA A 3 -22.69 0.42 -0.43
N SER A 4 -22.22 1.58 -0.90
CA SER A 4 -22.50 2.03 -2.26
C SER A 4 -21.83 1.08 -3.25
N ASN A 5 -22.52 0.70 -4.32
CA ASN A 5 -21.93 -0.05 -5.44
C ASN A 5 -21.36 0.88 -6.53
N GLU A 6 -21.44 2.20 -6.34
CA GLU A 6 -20.90 3.17 -7.28
C GLU A 6 -19.36 3.19 -7.21
N PRO A 7 -18.65 3.28 -8.34
CA PRO A 7 -17.20 3.39 -8.34
C PRO A 7 -16.74 4.71 -7.70
N VAL A 8 -15.45 4.80 -7.39
CA VAL A 8 -14.81 6.05 -6.92
C VAL A 8 -14.98 7.15 -7.97
N ASP A 9 -15.48 8.31 -7.56
CA ASP A 9 -15.64 9.49 -8.42
C ASP A 9 -14.47 10.45 -8.22
N ALA A 10 -13.48 10.36 -9.11
CA ALA A 10 -12.28 11.20 -9.05
C ALA A 10 -12.59 12.70 -9.23
N ALA A 11 -13.60 13.06 -10.01
CA ALA A 11 -13.99 14.46 -10.17
C ALA A 11 -14.60 15.01 -8.88
N ALA A 12 -15.44 14.22 -8.21
CA ALA A 12 -15.97 14.58 -6.89
C ALA A 12 -14.85 14.68 -5.84
N LEU A 13 -13.89 13.75 -5.83
CA LEU A 13 -12.72 13.81 -4.93
C LEU A 13 -11.92 15.10 -5.15
N ALA A 14 -11.62 15.47 -6.40
CA ALA A 14 -10.90 16.70 -6.73
C ALA A 14 -11.66 17.98 -6.32
N ALA A 15 -12.99 17.90 -6.19
CA ALA A 15 -13.85 19.00 -5.78
C ALA A 15 -14.01 19.14 -4.25
N LEU A 16 -13.58 18.15 -3.46
CA LEU A 16 -13.71 18.20 -2.01
C LEU A 16 -12.87 19.34 -1.41
N ARG A 17 -13.42 20.02 -0.40
CA ARG A 17 -12.78 21.14 0.30
C ARG A 17 -13.00 21.04 1.82
N PRO A 18 -12.13 21.65 2.63
CA PRO A 18 -12.41 21.78 4.05
C PRO A 18 -13.76 22.46 4.32
N GLY A 19 -14.41 22.05 5.41
CA GLY A 19 -15.77 22.48 5.77
C GLY A 19 -16.91 21.71 5.09
N MET A 20 -16.62 20.91 4.06
CA MET A 20 -17.63 20.02 3.48
C MET A 20 -17.98 18.86 4.44
N PRO A 21 -19.24 18.38 4.47
CA PRO A 21 -19.65 17.32 5.39
C PRO A 21 -19.10 15.96 4.96
N MET A 22 -18.89 15.05 5.93
CA MET A 22 -18.45 13.68 5.65
C MET A 22 -19.30 12.96 4.58
N SER A 23 -20.61 13.23 4.50
CA SER A 23 -21.50 12.61 3.52
C SER A 23 -21.10 12.84 2.05
N VAL A 24 -20.43 13.96 1.71
CA VAL A 24 -19.90 14.15 0.36
C VAL A 24 -18.66 13.30 0.10
N VAL A 25 -17.88 13.01 1.14
CA VAL A 25 -16.74 12.09 1.06
C VAL A 25 -17.24 10.66 0.84
N GLU A 26 -18.26 10.23 1.60
CA GLU A 26 -18.86 8.90 1.43
C GLU A 26 -19.32 8.69 -0.01
N LYS A 27 -19.99 9.70 -0.58
CA LYS A 27 -20.46 9.69 -1.95
C LYS A 27 -19.31 9.64 -2.96
N ALA A 28 -18.28 10.48 -2.79
CA ALA A 28 -17.14 10.53 -3.71
C ALA A 28 -16.31 9.24 -3.69
N MET A 29 -16.20 8.59 -2.53
CA MET A 29 -15.47 7.32 -2.39
C MET A 29 -16.26 6.11 -2.90
N GLY A 30 -17.59 6.21 -2.98
CA GLY A 30 -18.45 5.13 -3.48
C GLY A 30 -18.17 3.79 -2.78
N SER A 31 -17.86 2.76 -3.55
CA SER A 31 -17.58 1.40 -3.08
C SER A 31 -16.30 1.26 -2.25
N ALA A 32 -15.42 2.26 -2.28
CA ALA A 32 -14.23 2.31 -1.44
C ALA A 32 -14.50 2.87 -0.03
N TRP A 33 -15.68 3.47 0.21
CA TRP A 33 -16.02 3.98 1.53
C TRP A 33 -16.03 2.86 2.58
N ARG A 34 -15.41 3.14 3.72
CA ARG A 34 -15.43 2.29 4.92
C ARG A 34 -15.73 3.17 6.11
N MET A 35 -16.36 2.58 7.12
CA MET A 35 -16.61 3.29 8.38
C MET A 35 -15.27 3.71 9.00
N LEU A 36 -15.21 4.96 9.47
CA LEU A 36 -14.05 5.51 10.15
C LEU A 36 -13.69 4.66 11.37
N ALA A 37 -12.44 4.22 11.42
CA ALA A 37 -11.91 3.56 12.60
C ALA A 37 -11.59 4.63 13.67
N PRO A 38 -12.19 4.59 14.88
CA PRO A 38 -12.05 5.65 15.86
C PRO A 38 -10.59 5.96 16.23
N HIS A 39 -9.73 4.94 16.26
CA HIS A 39 -8.32 5.07 16.59
C HIS A 39 -7.50 5.82 15.53
N LYS A 40 -8.01 6.01 14.31
CA LYS A 40 -7.32 6.77 13.25
C LYS A 40 -7.45 8.29 13.39
N GLY A 41 -8.17 8.80 14.39
CA GLY A 41 -8.23 10.24 14.63
C GLY A 41 -8.83 11.05 13.45
N GLY A 42 -9.79 10.44 12.75
CA GLY A 42 -10.47 11.02 11.57
C GLY A 42 -9.78 10.78 10.23
N ILE A 43 -8.63 10.11 10.19
CA ILE A 43 -7.90 9.83 8.94
C ILE A 43 -8.63 8.78 8.10
N ILE A 44 -8.75 9.04 6.80
CA ILE A 44 -9.24 8.15 5.75
C ILE A 44 -8.15 7.99 4.70
N ASP A 45 -7.51 6.82 4.67
CA ASP A 45 -6.34 6.52 3.83
C ASP A 45 -6.58 5.33 2.87
N THR A 46 -7.81 4.83 2.78
CA THR A 46 -8.18 3.67 1.94
C THR A 46 -7.86 3.87 0.45
N LEU A 47 -7.81 5.13 -0.02
CA LEU A 47 -7.51 5.47 -1.41
C LEU A 47 -6.05 5.92 -1.63
N GLU A 48 -5.20 5.91 -0.61
CA GLU A 48 -3.83 6.43 -0.69
C GLU A 48 -3.01 5.74 -1.79
N ASN A 49 -3.06 4.40 -1.82
CA ASN A 49 -2.24 3.62 -2.74
C ASN A 49 -2.89 3.36 -4.10
N THR A 50 -4.20 3.58 -4.22
CA THR A 50 -4.96 3.35 -5.46
C THR A 50 -5.19 4.63 -6.25
N HIS A 51 -5.58 5.71 -5.58
CA HIS A 51 -5.91 7.00 -6.19
C HIS A 51 -5.01 8.13 -5.70
N GLY A 52 -4.19 7.91 -4.67
CA GLY A 52 -3.33 8.97 -4.13
C GLY A 52 -4.04 9.94 -3.20
N VAL A 53 -5.17 9.57 -2.60
CA VAL A 53 -5.99 10.48 -1.80
C VAL A 53 -6.01 10.09 -0.33
N ILE A 54 -5.73 11.05 0.55
CA ILE A 54 -5.88 10.94 2.01
C ILE A 54 -6.77 12.08 2.48
N LEU A 55 -7.71 11.80 3.36
CA LEU A 55 -8.57 12.80 3.98
C LEU A 55 -8.47 12.74 5.50
N ARG A 56 -8.79 13.85 6.16
CA ARG A 56 -8.99 13.88 7.60
C ARG A 56 -10.28 14.61 7.94
N ILE A 57 -11.15 13.92 8.66
CA ILE A 57 -12.40 14.45 9.20
C ILE A 57 -12.16 15.03 10.58
N ASP A 58 -12.63 16.25 10.82
CA ASP A 58 -12.53 16.95 12.08
C ASP A 58 -13.56 16.43 13.11
N ARG A 59 -13.49 16.92 14.35
CA ARG A 59 -14.41 16.56 15.44
C ARG A 59 -15.88 16.94 15.18
N LYS A 60 -16.15 17.82 14.21
CA LYS A 60 -17.48 18.26 13.81
C LYS A 60 -18.05 17.43 12.66
N GLY A 61 -17.29 16.43 12.17
CA GLY A 61 -17.71 15.60 11.03
C GLY A 61 -17.55 16.29 9.69
N LEU A 62 -16.71 17.33 9.63
CA LEU A 62 -16.39 18.07 8.41
C LEU A 62 -15.00 17.66 7.91
N VAL A 63 -14.78 17.80 6.61
CA VAL A 63 -13.44 17.72 6.05
C VAL A 63 -12.58 18.81 6.70
N GLY A 64 -11.50 18.42 7.36
CA GLY A 64 -10.49 19.35 7.88
C GLY A 64 -9.27 19.44 6.95
N GLN A 65 -8.92 18.33 6.29
CA GLN A 65 -7.75 18.23 5.43
C GLN A 65 -7.98 17.21 4.32
N ILE A 66 -7.44 17.50 3.13
CA ILE A 66 -7.36 16.56 2.01
C ILE A 66 -6.02 16.71 1.33
N SER A 67 -5.35 15.59 1.10
CA SER A 67 -4.04 15.52 0.45
C SER A 67 -4.11 14.58 -0.75
N PHE A 68 -3.50 15.00 -1.85
CA PHE A 68 -3.41 14.31 -3.12
C PHE A 68 -1.94 14.12 -3.48
N ASN A 69 -1.51 12.89 -3.76
CA ASN A 69 -0.15 12.62 -4.25
C ASN A 69 -0.14 12.43 -5.78
N SER A 70 1.06 12.20 -6.33
CA SER A 70 1.29 12.09 -7.78
C SER A 70 0.48 11.01 -8.50
N ARG A 71 -0.16 10.06 -7.79
CA ARG A 71 -1.10 9.09 -8.40
C ARG A 71 -2.42 9.73 -8.81
N PHE A 72 -2.78 10.88 -8.24
CA PHE A 72 -4.02 11.58 -8.53
C PHE A 72 -3.82 12.57 -9.68
N GLU A 73 -3.85 12.08 -10.91
CA GLU A 73 -3.57 12.84 -12.14
C GLU A 73 -4.74 13.79 -12.54
N HIS A 74 -5.17 14.66 -11.63
CA HIS A 74 -6.26 15.62 -11.82
C HIS A 74 -5.82 17.04 -11.48
N THR A 75 -6.69 18.01 -11.78
CA THR A 75 -6.54 19.40 -11.34
C THR A 75 -7.30 19.62 -10.03
N ILE A 76 -6.59 20.15 -9.03
CA ILE A 76 -7.10 20.39 -7.68
C ILE A 76 -6.95 21.88 -7.38
N ALA A 77 -8.07 22.55 -7.09
CA ALA A 77 -8.11 23.99 -6.81
C ALA A 77 -7.36 24.87 -7.85
N GLY A 78 -7.44 24.49 -9.13
CA GLY A 78 -6.77 25.18 -10.23
C GLY A 78 -5.30 24.78 -10.47
N VAL A 79 -4.75 23.84 -9.69
CA VAL A 79 -3.40 23.30 -9.86
C VAL A 79 -3.47 21.89 -10.48
N PRO A 80 -2.98 21.68 -11.71
CA PRO A 80 -2.82 20.34 -12.26
C PRO A 80 -1.72 19.57 -11.54
N MET A 81 -1.99 18.33 -11.10
CA MET A 81 -0.95 17.42 -10.62
C MET A 81 0.11 17.20 -11.71
N GLY A 82 1.39 17.19 -11.33
CA GLY A 82 2.51 17.03 -12.27
C GLY A 82 2.89 18.27 -13.08
N ILE A 83 2.17 19.40 -12.92
CA ILE A 83 2.54 20.65 -13.62
C ILE A 83 3.97 21.08 -13.26
N SER A 84 4.69 21.61 -14.25
CA SER A 84 6.05 22.11 -14.05
C SER A 84 6.05 23.36 -13.15
N LEU A 85 7.14 23.60 -12.43
CA LEU A 85 7.33 24.80 -11.62
C LEU A 85 7.17 26.10 -12.45
N THR A 86 7.63 26.09 -13.69
CA THR A 86 7.54 27.22 -14.61
C THR A 86 6.08 27.50 -14.98
N ASP A 87 5.33 26.47 -15.34
CA ASP A 87 3.93 26.61 -15.74
C ASP A 87 3.02 26.87 -14.53
N LEU A 88 3.37 26.36 -13.36
CA LEU A 88 2.68 26.64 -12.10
C LEU A 88 2.65 28.13 -11.79
N ARG A 89 3.79 28.82 -11.94
CA ARG A 89 3.89 30.28 -11.75
C ARG A 89 3.01 31.08 -12.70
N THR A 90 2.70 30.52 -13.87
CA THR A 90 1.82 31.15 -14.85
C THR A 90 0.35 30.82 -14.58
N THR A 91 0.08 29.58 -14.18
CA THR A 91 -1.27 29.04 -13.95
C THR A 91 -1.88 29.57 -12.65
N VAL A 92 -1.07 29.69 -11.60
CA VAL A 92 -1.48 30.17 -10.28
C VAL A 92 -0.50 31.26 -9.82
N PRO A 93 -0.55 32.46 -10.43
CA PRO A 93 0.47 33.50 -10.23
C PRO A 93 0.46 34.11 -8.82
N ASP A 94 -0.61 33.91 -8.06
CA ASP A 94 -0.75 34.33 -6.67
C ASP A 94 -0.22 33.30 -5.66
N MET A 95 0.25 32.14 -6.13
CA MET A 95 0.90 31.15 -5.26
C MET A 95 2.28 31.61 -4.82
N GLN A 96 2.51 31.61 -3.51
CA GLN A 96 3.80 31.92 -2.92
C GLN A 96 4.68 30.68 -2.93
N ILE A 97 5.73 30.68 -3.75
CA ILE A 97 6.66 29.55 -3.86
C ILE A 97 7.93 29.87 -3.09
N GLY A 98 8.24 29.05 -2.09
CA GLY A 98 9.44 29.18 -1.28
C GLY A 98 10.72 28.76 -2.00
N GLU A 99 11.84 28.97 -1.30
CA GLU A 99 13.15 28.47 -1.74
C GLU A 99 13.22 26.94 -1.72
N GLU A 100 14.27 26.40 -2.33
CA GLU A 100 14.54 24.97 -2.26
C GLU A 100 14.88 24.54 -0.83
N SER A 101 14.32 23.40 -0.41
CA SER A 101 14.57 22.83 0.90
C SER A 101 16.04 22.48 1.07
N LYS A 102 16.64 22.93 2.19
CA LYS A 102 18.02 22.59 2.56
C LYS A 102 18.20 21.13 2.97
N VAL A 103 17.10 20.44 3.28
CA VAL A 103 17.10 19.07 3.81
C VAL A 103 16.63 18.07 2.76
N ARG A 104 15.74 18.48 1.84
CA ARG A 104 15.20 17.63 0.78
C ARG A 104 15.63 18.17 -0.57
N ARG A 105 16.54 17.45 -1.23
CA ARG A 105 17.07 17.81 -2.57
C ARG A 105 15.92 18.03 -3.56
N ALA A 106 16.03 19.07 -4.39
CA ALA A 106 15.10 19.39 -5.47
C ALA A 106 13.63 19.50 -5.00
N THR A 107 13.40 19.89 -3.75
CA THR A 107 12.06 20.02 -3.17
C THR A 107 11.76 21.49 -2.84
N ARG A 108 10.63 22.00 -3.31
CA ARG A 108 10.08 23.33 -2.97
C ARG A 108 8.66 23.17 -2.44
N PHE A 109 8.20 24.17 -1.69
CA PHE A 109 6.83 24.25 -1.22
C PHE A 109 6.19 25.52 -1.74
N GLY A 110 4.95 25.41 -2.21
CA GLY A 110 4.11 26.55 -2.56
C GLY A 110 2.89 26.63 -1.65
N THR A 111 2.45 27.83 -1.32
CA THR A 111 1.22 28.05 -0.54
C THR A 111 0.35 29.13 -1.17
N LYS A 112 -0.96 29.00 -0.97
CA LYS A 112 -1.97 29.96 -1.41
C LYS A 112 -3.14 29.90 -0.45
N GLN A 113 -3.64 31.07 -0.03
CA GLN A 113 -4.87 31.12 0.75
C GLN A 113 -6.10 30.98 -0.16
N LEU A 114 -7.03 30.14 0.27
CA LEU A 114 -8.35 29.94 -0.33
C LEU A 114 -9.43 30.41 0.66
N PRO A 115 -10.66 30.71 0.20
CA PRO A 115 -11.78 31.00 1.11
C PRO A 115 -12.06 29.90 2.13
N GLU A 116 -11.83 28.64 1.74
CA GLU A 116 -12.07 27.43 2.53
C GLU A 116 -10.87 26.96 3.39
N GLY A 117 -9.70 27.58 3.28
CA GLY A 117 -8.50 27.16 3.99
C GLY A 117 -7.21 27.49 3.25
N GLU A 118 -6.14 26.75 3.55
CA GLU A 118 -4.84 26.91 2.90
C GLU A 118 -4.62 25.80 1.87
N LEU A 119 -4.24 26.19 0.66
CA LEU A 119 -3.70 25.29 -0.37
C LEU A 119 -2.19 25.26 -0.23
N SER A 120 -1.61 24.08 -0.08
CA SER A 120 -0.17 23.85 -0.17
C SER A 120 0.15 22.86 -1.28
N VAL A 121 1.32 23.04 -1.90
CA VAL A 121 1.83 22.13 -2.92
C VAL A 121 3.26 21.75 -2.61
N ARG A 122 3.61 20.48 -2.81
CA ARG A 122 5.00 20.02 -2.85
C ARG A 122 5.42 19.93 -4.31
N ILE A 123 6.55 20.56 -4.61
CA ILE A 123 7.20 20.47 -5.91
C ILE A 123 8.46 19.65 -5.74
N THR A 124 8.60 18.56 -6.49
CA THR A 124 9.78 17.70 -6.46
C THR A 124 10.29 17.51 -7.88
N TYR A 125 11.60 17.68 -8.09
CA TYR A 125 12.21 17.65 -9.43
C TYR A 125 11.46 18.55 -10.44
N ASP A 126 11.13 19.77 -9.99
CA ASP A 126 10.42 20.80 -10.76
C ASP A 126 9.00 20.44 -11.24
N THR A 127 8.38 19.41 -10.67
CA THR A 127 6.97 19.06 -10.91
C THR A 127 6.17 19.02 -9.62
N VAL A 128 4.90 19.40 -9.65
CA VAL A 128 3.99 19.25 -8.49
C VAL A 128 3.77 17.76 -8.25
N SER A 129 4.14 17.29 -7.05
CA SER A 129 4.06 15.89 -6.64
C SER A 129 3.05 15.63 -5.52
N GLU A 130 2.64 16.69 -4.81
CA GLU A 130 1.63 16.64 -3.76
C GLU A 130 0.85 17.95 -3.73
N ILE A 131 -0.46 17.86 -3.50
CA ILE A 131 -1.35 19.00 -3.30
C ILE A 131 -2.16 18.72 -2.04
N GLU A 132 -2.23 19.69 -1.13
CA GLU A 132 -3.03 19.59 0.08
C GLU A 132 -3.90 20.83 0.25
N ILE A 133 -5.14 20.64 0.70
CA ILE A 133 -6.02 21.71 1.15
C ILE A 133 -6.39 21.43 2.59
N SER A 134 -6.11 22.36 3.49
CA SER A 134 -6.36 22.19 4.92
C SER A 134 -7.04 23.41 5.53
N ASN A 135 -7.91 23.17 6.51
CA ASN A 135 -8.41 24.21 7.39
C ASN A 135 -7.51 24.24 8.65
N PRO A 136 -6.75 25.32 8.89
CA PRO A 136 -5.86 25.42 10.04
C PRO A 136 -6.60 25.42 11.38
N ASP A 137 -7.90 25.75 11.39
CA ASP A 137 -8.75 25.78 12.59
C ASP A 137 -9.47 24.43 12.84
N ALA A 138 -9.23 23.42 11.99
CA ALA A 138 -9.84 22.10 12.17
C ALA A 138 -9.23 21.37 13.37
N GLU A 139 -10.10 20.89 14.27
CA GLU A 139 -9.70 20.09 15.43
C GLU A 139 -9.94 18.60 15.16
N TYR A 140 -8.96 17.77 15.45
CA TYR A 140 -9.05 16.33 15.19
C TYR A 140 -9.14 15.52 16.48
N ALA A 141 -9.70 14.31 16.37
CA ALA A 141 -9.51 13.32 17.42
C ALA A 141 -8.04 12.88 17.42
N GLU A 142 -7.49 12.65 18.62
CA GLU A 142 -6.14 12.12 18.76
C GLU A 142 -6.10 10.66 18.29
N PRO A 143 -5.19 10.28 17.38
CA PRO A 143 -5.02 8.89 17.01
C PRO A 143 -4.56 8.05 18.20
N THR A 144 -5.06 6.82 18.28
CA THR A 144 -4.65 5.82 19.27
C THR A 144 -4.15 4.57 18.55
N ALA A 145 -3.61 3.61 19.32
CA ALA A 145 -3.35 2.29 18.75
C ALA A 145 -4.65 1.62 18.30
N PRO A 146 -4.63 0.82 17.23
CA PRO A 146 -5.77 -0.01 16.85
C PRO A 146 -6.08 -1.05 17.94
N PRO A 147 -7.30 -1.59 17.96
CA PRO A 147 -7.60 -2.77 18.76
C PRO A 147 -6.82 -3.97 18.22
N TYR A 148 -5.84 -4.43 18.98
CA TYR A 148 -5.07 -5.62 18.65
C TYR A 148 -5.86 -6.89 19.01
N PRO A 149 -6.17 -7.76 18.04
CA PRO A 149 -6.85 -9.01 18.33
C PRO A 149 -5.96 -9.96 19.14
N VAL A 150 -6.60 -10.91 19.83
CA VAL A 150 -5.90 -11.99 20.52
C VAL A 150 -5.16 -12.84 19.48
N ALA A 151 -3.87 -13.07 19.73
CA ALA A 151 -3.02 -13.88 18.88
C ALA A 151 -3.53 -15.33 18.80
N SER A 152 -3.41 -15.92 17.62
CA SER A 152 -3.74 -17.33 17.37
C SER A 152 -2.75 -18.26 18.09
N SER A 153 -3.22 -19.45 18.47
CA SER A 153 -2.38 -20.46 19.13
C SER A 153 -1.28 -21.03 18.24
N THR A 154 -1.45 -20.96 16.91
CA THR A 154 -0.55 -21.55 15.92
C THR A 154 0.14 -20.44 15.11
N PRO A 155 1.48 -20.31 15.18
CA PRO A 155 2.23 -19.43 14.29
C PRO A 155 2.00 -19.79 12.82
N GLY A 156 1.99 -18.78 11.95
CA GLY A 156 1.80 -18.94 10.51
C GLY A 156 0.36 -19.16 10.07
N ALA A 157 -0.52 -19.66 10.94
CA ALA A 157 -1.88 -20.01 10.55
C ALA A 157 -2.62 -18.86 9.84
N PRO A 158 -3.33 -19.14 8.72
CA PRO A 158 -3.62 -20.47 8.17
C PRO A 158 -2.49 -21.11 7.35
N PHE A 159 -1.37 -20.42 7.14
CA PHE A 159 -0.24 -20.89 6.35
C PHE A 159 0.67 -21.81 7.16
N SER A 160 1.23 -22.85 6.53
CA SER A 160 2.31 -23.67 7.09
C SER A 160 3.58 -22.86 7.35
N ASP A 161 3.85 -21.87 6.49
CA ASP A 161 5.02 -21.01 6.54
C ASP A 161 4.67 -19.62 7.12
N PRO A 162 5.25 -19.25 8.29
CA PRO A 162 5.02 -17.94 8.90
C PRO A 162 5.48 -16.76 8.05
N ASN A 163 6.52 -16.91 7.23
CA ASN A 163 7.04 -15.83 6.41
C ASN A 163 6.18 -15.61 5.15
N LEU A 164 5.54 -16.66 4.62
CA LEU A 164 4.49 -16.49 3.61
C LEU A 164 3.32 -15.66 4.15
N LYS A 165 2.93 -15.92 5.42
CA LYS A 165 1.91 -15.10 6.08
C LYS A 165 2.33 -13.63 6.19
N LEU A 166 3.59 -13.35 6.53
CA LEU A 166 4.08 -11.97 6.59
C LEU A 166 3.99 -11.27 5.22
N ALA A 167 4.36 -11.97 4.14
CA ALA A 167 4.21 -11.43 2.79
C ALA A 167 2.74 -11.11 2.45
N VAL A 168 1.80 -11.98 2.85
CA VAL A 168 0.35 -11.74 2.71
C VAL A 168 -0.10 -10.54 3.54
N MET A 169 0.35 -10.42 4.80
CA MET A 169 0.04 -9.27 5.65
C MET A 169 0.58 -7.96 5.06
N SER A 170 1.77 -7.98 4.46
CA SER A 170 2.34 -6.84 3.74
C SER A 170 1.43 -6.35 2.63
N SER A 171 0.90 -7.26 1.82
CA SER A 171 -0.09 -6.95 0.78
C SER A 171 -1.36 -6.32 1.34
N LEU A 172 -1.87 -6.83 2.47
CA LEU A 172 -3.07 -6.31 3.11
C LEU A 172 -2.85 -4.92 3.72
N LEU A 173 -1.67 -4.68 4.32
CA LEU A 173 -1.27 -3.35 4.79
C LEU A 173 -1.22 -2.36 3.63
N TYR A 174 -0.61 -2.76 2.50
CA TYR A 174 -0.54 -1.94 1.31
C TYR A 174 -1.94 -1.63 0.75
N ALA A 175 -2.82 -2.63 0.68
CA ALA A 175 -4.21 -2.48 0.23
C ALA A 175 -5.13 -1.81 1.27
N LYS A 176 -4.62 -1.46 2.47
CA LYS A 176 -5.40 -0.92 3.59
C LYS A 176 -6.55 -1.85 4.06
N ALA A 177 -6.42 -3.15 3.80
CA ALA A 177 -7.34 -4.21 4.24
C ALA A 177 -6.92 -4.83 5.59
N LEU A 178 -5.75 -4.45 6.09
CA LEU A 178 -5.26 -4.75 7.44
C LEU A 178 -4.77 -3.45 8.07
N ASP A 179 -5.07 -3.26 9.35
CA ASP A 179 -4.64 -2.11 10.14
C ASP A 179 -3.90 -2.57 11.40
N LEU A 180 -2.59 -2.33 11.41
CA LEU A 180 -1.71 -2.58 12.54
C LEU A 180 -1.26 -1.29 13.24
N GLY A 181 -1.80 -0.13 12.83
CA GLY A 181 -1.32 1.16 13.27
C GLY A 181 0.10 1.42 12.77
N THR A 182 0.91 2.11 13.57
CA THR A 182 2.34 2.29 13.28
C THR A 182 3.17 1.14 13.88
N PRO A 183 4.38 0.88 13.34
CA PRO A 183 5.33 -0.05 13.95
C PRO A 183 5.55 0.19 15.45
N GLN A 184 5.65 1.46 15.88
CA GLN A 184 5.82 1.84 17.27
C GLN A 184 4.60 1.50 18.13
N GLN A 185 3.38 1.70 17.61
CA GLN A 185 2.17 1.34 18.32
C GLN A 185 2.08 -0.17 18.55
N LEU A 186 2.44 -0.99 17.55
CA LEU A 186 2.44 -2.45 17.68
C LEU A 186 3.51 -2.92 18.68
N ALA A 187 4.74 -2.46 18.50
CA ALA A 187 5.86 -2.82 19.36
C ALA A 187 5.58 -2.41 20.82
N SER A 188 5.00 -1.22 21.05
CA SER A 188 4.62 -0.82 22.41
C SER A 188 3.51 -1.68 23.02
N HIS A 189 2.58 -2.17 22.20
CA HIS A 189 1.55 -3.10 22.67
C HIS A 189 2.14 -4.43 23.12
N VAL A 190 3.00 -5.05 22.31
CA VAL A 190 3.57 -6.37 22.62
C VAL A 190 4.64 -6.32 23.71
N LEU A 191 5.39 -5.22 23.82
CA LEU A 191 6.42 -5.04 24.85
C LEU A 191 5.87 -4.50 26.18
N GLY A 192 4.68 -3.90 26.18
CA GLY A 192 4.12 -3.22 27.36
C GLY A 192 4.88 -1.97 27.79
N ARG A 193 5.71 -1.39 26.89
CA ARG A 193 6.51 -0.17 27.12
C ARG A 193 6.66 0.65 25.85
N THR A 194 7.07 1.91 25.97
CA THR A 194 7.45 2.72 24.79
C THR A 194 8.70 2.16 24.12
N VAL A 195 8.75 2.27 22.80
CA VAL A 195 9.92 1.91 21.97
C VAL A 195 10.96 3.02 22.02
N ASP A 196 12.23 2.64 22.13
CA ASP A 196 13.39 3.52 21.98
C ASP A 196 14.12 3.14 20.69
N LEU A 197 13.94 3.91 19.61
CA LEU A 197 14.49 3.57 18.29
C LEU A 197 16.02 3.51 18.26
N GLU A 198 16.71 4.21 19.16
CA GLU A 198 18.18 4.13 19.23
C GLU A 198 18.65 2.77 19.76
N LYS A 199 17.81 2.08 20.54
CA LYS A 199 18.12 0.77 21.13
C LYS A 199 17.41 -0.38 20.41
N ASP A 200 16.11 -0.24 20.21
CA ASP A 200 15.20 -1.27 19.69
C ASP A 200 15.17 -1.29 18.15
N GLY A 201 15.70 -0.27 17.47
CA GLY A 201 15.53 -0.11 16.02
C GLY A 201 16.42 -1.00 15.14
N TYR A 202 17.60 -1.35 15.65
CA TYR A 202 18.65 -2.03 14.88
C TYR A 202 18.59 -3.56 14.96
N GLU A 203 17.78 -4.11 15.85
CA GLU A 203 17.61 -5.56 16.04
C GLU A 203 16.16 -5.97 15.81
N LEU A 204 15.97 -7.26 15.51
CA LEU A 204 14.66 -7.88 15.48
C LEU A 204 14.03 -7.84 16.87
N ILE A 205 12.76 -7.45 16.95
CA ILE A 205 11.92 -7.53 18.15
C ILE A 205 11.15 -8.86 18.12
N PRO A 206 11.58 -9.91 18.86
CA PRO A 206 11.00 -11.24 18.73
C PRO A 206 9.52 -11.30 19.13
N GLU A 207 9.10 -10.50 20.12
CA GLU A 207 7.71 -10.43 20.57
C GLU A 207 6.78 -9.86 19.48
N ALA A 208 7.28 -8.89 18.71
CA ALA A 208 6.52 -8.35 17.58
C ALA A 208 6.41 -9.38 16.45
N LEU A 209 7.51 -10.08 16.14
CA LEU A 209 7.47 -11.15 15.14
C LEU A 209 6.53 -12.30 15.55
N ASP A 210 6.61 -12.78 16.80
CA ASP A 210 5.71 -13.82 17.31
C ASP A 210 4.25 -13.38 17.23
N TYR A 211 3.94 -12.14 17.61
CA TYR A 211 2.59 -11.60 17.47
C TYR A 211 2.12 -11.56 16.01
N LEU A 212 2.92 -11.03 15.08
CA LEU A 212 2.57 -10.95 13.66
C LEU A 212 2.33 -12.33 13.05
N THR A 213 3.21 -13.30 13.31
CA THR A 213 3.05 -14.67 12.81
C THR A 213 1.79 -15.34 13.38
N ARG A 214 1.28 -14.90 14.52
CA ARG A 214 0.04 -15.38 15.15
C ARG A 214 -1.17 -14.50 14.89
N TYR A 215 -1.02 -13.36 14.21
CA TYR A 215 -2.11 -12.43 13.96
C TYR A 215 -3.27 -13.13 13.22
N PRO A 216 -4.51 -13.13 13.74
CA PRO A 216 -5.60 -13.84 13.07
C PRO A 216 -5.98 -13.14 11.76
N LEU A 217 -5.99 -13.89 10.65
CA LEU A 217 -6.47 -13.42 9.35
C LEU A 217 -7.83 -14.05 9.05
N SER A 218 -8.78 -13.24 8.59
CA SER A 218 -10.10 -13.71 8.16
C SER A 218 -10.11 -14.16 6.70
N ASP A 219 -11.08 -15.00 6.33
CA ASP A 219 -11.27 -15.39 4.92
C ASP A 219 -11.52 -14.18 4.00
N GLU A 220 -12.18 -13.14 4.51
CA GLU A 220 -12.39 -11.89 3.78
C GLU A 220 -11.07 -11.17 3.50
N GLN A 221 -10.16 -11.12 4.48
CA GLN A 221 -8.82 -10.56 4.29
C GLN A 221 -8.03 -11.38 3.28
N LEU A 222 -8.03 -12.71 3.38
CA LEU A 222 -7.34 -13.57 2.41
C LEU A 222 -7.89 -13.40 0.99
N ALA A 223 -9.21 -13.22 0.86
CA ALA A 223 -9.87 -12.92 -0.41
C ALA A 223 -9.58 -11.50 -0.92
N ALA A 224 -9.15 -10.56 -0.08
CA ALA A 224 -8.77 -9.21 -0.49
C ALA A 224 -7.35 -9.13 -1.07
N VAL A 225 -6.56 -10.20 -0.99
CA VAL A 225 -5.18 -10.24 -1.50
C VAL A 225 -5.18 -10.38 -3.03
N GLU A 226 -4.86 -9.30 -3.73
CA GLU A 226 -4.76 -9.27 -5.19
C GLU A 226 -3.32 -9.22 -5.72
N TRP A 227 -2.37 -8.83 -4.88
CA TRP A 227 -0.95 -8.75 -5.22
C TRP A 227 -0.09 -9.24 -4.06
N ILE A 228 0.96 -10.00 -4.35
CA ILE A 228 1.98 -10.40 -3.38
C ILE A 228 3.35 -10.09 -3.96
N GLU A 229 4.22 -9.54 -3.13
CA GLU A 229 5.62 -9.31 -3.45
C GLU A 229 6.55 -9.88 -2.38
N PHE A 230 7.60 -10.55 -2.83
CA PHE A 230 8.69 -11.04 -2.01
C PHE A 230 9.91 -10.14 -2.25
N ASP A 231 10.08 -9.16 -1.37
CA ASP A 231 11.13 -8.14 -1.43
C ASP A 231 11.46 -7.65 -0.01
N GLY A 232 12.72 -7.35 0.28
CA GLY A 232 13.15 -6.91 1.62
C GLY A 232 12.58 -5.54 2.05
N GLY A 233 12.10 -4.72 1.12
CA GLY A 233 11.49 -3.41 1.38
C GLY A 233 9.99 -3.45 1.71
N ALA A 234 9.39 -4.63 1.89
CA ALA A 234 7.95 -4.76 2.07
C ALA A 234 7.46 -4.13 3.40
N ALA A 235 6.21 -3.65 3.40
CA ALA A 235 5.63 -2.83 4.47
C ALA A 235 5.52 -3.53 5.85
N ILE A 236 5.54 -4.87 5.88
CA ILE A 236 5.38 -5.64 7.12
C ILE A 236 6.63 -5.65 7.99
N TYR A 237 7.83 -5.62 7.42
CA TYR A 237 9.06 -5.89 8.17
C TYR A 237 9.40 -4.82 9.22
N PRO A 238 9.19 -3.51 8.97
CA PRO A 238 9.40 -2.48 10.00
C PRO A 238 8.60 -2.69 11.29
N PHE A 239 7.51 -3.48 11.26
CA PHE A 239 6.74 -3.83 12.45
C PHE A 239 7.46 -4.80 13.40
N ALA A 240 8.45 -5.56 12.89
CA ALA A 240 9.29 -6.44 13.71
C ALA A 240 10.75 -5.99 13.77
N TRP A 241 11.25 -5.27 12.77
CA TRP A 241 12.63 -4.81 12.71
C TRP A 241 12.73 -3.48 11.93
N TYR A 242 12.82 -2.36 12.65
CA TYR A 242 12.66 -1.01 12.10
C TYR A 242 13.65 -0.64 11.00
N PHE A 243 14.93 -0.93 11.23
CA PHE A 243 16.03 -0.57 10.34
C PHE A 243 16.60 -1.78 9.62
N TRP A 244 15.78 -2.82 9.44
CA TRP A 244 16.20 -4.01 8.70
C TRP A 244 16.58 -3.65 7.27
N GLY A 245 17.76 -4.09 6.84
CA GLY A 245 18.32 -3.76 5.54
C GLY A 245 17.78 -4.61 4.37
N GLY A 246 16.91 -5.58 4.65
CA GLY A 246 16.50 -6.57 3.66
C GLY A 246 17.49 -7.73 3.49
N GLU A 247 18.51 -7.80 4.35
CA GLU A 247 19.52 -8.85 4.38
C GLU A 247 19.15 -9.88 5.47
N GLU A 248 19.93 -10.93 5.74
CA GLU A 248 19.55 -11.97 6.71
C GLU A 248 18.27 -12.79 6.35
N GLY A 249 18.39 -14.11 6.20
CA GLY A 249 17.28 -15.00 5.80
C GLY A 249 16.18 -15.23 6.84
N VAL A 250 16.02 -14.34 7.83
CA VAL A 250 15.01 -14.46 8.91
C VAL A 250 13.58 -14.40 8.39
N PHE A 251 13.37 -13.63 7.33
CA PHE A 251 12.07 -13.45 6.69
C PHE A 251 11.92 -14.27 5.39
N ASP A 252 12.84 -15.19 5.10
CA ASP A 252 12.76 -16.03 3.91
C ASP A 252 11.56 -16.98 3.99
N VAL A 253 10.77 -17.00 2.92
CA VAL A 253 9.75 -18.02 2.66
C VAL A 253 10.45 -19.32 2.26
N LYS A 254 10.01 -20.43 2.84
CA LYS A 254 10.51 -21.78 2.57
C LYS A 254 9.45 -22.68 1.93
N ASP A 255 8.16 -22.39 2.12
CA ASP A 255 7.04 -23.11 1.49
C ASP A 255 5.98 -22.16 0.92
N LEU A 256 5.73 -22.28 -0.39
CA LEU A 256 4.75 -21.49 -1.14
C LEU A 256 3.38 -22.20 -1.29
N SER A 257 3.26 -23.45 -0.85
CA SER A 257 2.12 -24.34 -1.17
C SER A 257 0.76 -23.80 -0.72
N ASP A 258 0.75 -22.98 0.33
CA ASP A 258 -0.45 -22.41 0.92
C ASP A 258 -0.84 -21.05 0.33
N ILE A 259 -0.13 -20.56 -0.69
CA ILE A 259 -0.54 -19.35 -1.45
C ILE A 259 -1.95 -19.48 -2.04
N ARG A 260 -2.43 -20.71 -2.23
CA ARG A 260 -3.81 -21.03 -2.65
C ARG A 260 -4.89 -20.47 -1.71
N PHE A 261 -4.55 -20.10 -0.48
CA PHE A 261 -5.48 -19.45 0.44
C PHE A 261 -5.82 -18.00 0.05
N CYS A 262 -5.11 -17.41 -0.92
CA CYS A 262 -5.40 -16.11 -1.51
C CYS A 262 -6.09 -16.30 -2.87
N PRO A 263 -7.41 -16.61 -2.92
CA PRO A 263 -8.08 -17.06 -4.15
C PRO A 263 -8.18 -15.98 -5.23
N ASN A 264 -8.05 -14.71 -4.83
CA ASN A 264 -8.17 -13.56 -5.73
C ASN A 264 -6.82 -12.98 -6.16
N LEU A 265 -5.71 -13.68 -5.93
CA LEU A 265 -4.39 -13.20 -6.33
C LEU A 265 -4.31 -13.00 -7.85
N ILE A 266 -4.02 -11.77 -8.26
CA ILE A 266 -3.89 -11.32 -9.66
C ILE A 266 -2.42 -11.24 -10.07
N SER A 267 -1.53 -10.88 -9.16
CA SER A 267 -0.13 -10.64 -9.47
C SER A 267 0.80 -11.17 -8.37
N ILE A 268 1.87 -11.86 -8.77
CA ILE A 268 2.97 -12.25 -7.89
C ILE A 268 4.30 -11.75 -8.46
N SER A 269 5.07 -11.08 -7.60
CA SER A 269 6.43 -10.58 -7.88
C SER A 269 7.40 -11.19 -6.87
N VAL A 270 8.36 -11.97 -7.34
CA VAL A 270 9.39 -12.57 -6.49
C VAL A 270 10.73 -11.96 -6.87
N ILE A 271 11.23 -11.06 -6.03
CA ILE A 271 12.51 -10.37 -6.23
C ILE A 271 13.61 -11.10 -5.47
N SER A 272 13.33 -11.46 -4.21
CA SER A 272 14.20 -12.18 -3.27
C SER A 272 13.35 -12.97 -2.27
N MET A 273 13.86 -13.22 -1.04
CA MET A 273 13.14 -13.80 0.10
C MET A 273 12.65 -15.25 -0.07
N ILE A 274 13.07 -15.94 -1.11
CA ILE A 274 12.80 -17.37 -1.31
C ILE A 274 13.90 -17.96 -2.19
N ASP A 275 14.42 -19.12 -1.80
CA ASP A 275 15.55 -19.76 -2.49
C ASP A 275 15.20 -20.20 -3.91
N LYS A 276 13.96 -20.70 -4.09
CA LYS A 276 13.43 -21.18 -5.37
C LYS A 276 11.90 -21.20 -5.38
N VAL A 277 11.31 -21.09 -6.56
CA VAL A 277 9.84 -21.16 -6.74
C VAL A 277 9.45 -22.37 -7.59
N ASP A 278 8.58 -23.22 -7.06
CA ASP A 278 7.87 -24.23 -7.86
C ASP A 278 6.59 -23.65 -8.46
N ILE A 279 6.55 -23.49 -9.79
CA ILE A 279 5.41 -22.87 -10.49
C ILE A 279 4.11 -23.64 -10.28
N ARG A 280 4.15 -24.94 -9.96
CA ARG A 280 2.95 -25.75 -9.70
C ARG A 280 2.13 -25.22 -8.52
N ALA A 281 2.76 -24.56 -7.56
CA ALA A 281 2.06 -23.92 -6.45
C ALA A 281 1.05 -22.85 -6.91
N LEU A 282 1.29 -22.24 -8.09
CA LEU A 282 0.50 -21.13 -8.63
C LEU A 282 -0.73 -21.60 -9.43
N VAL A 283 -0.77 -22.85 -9.92
CA VAL A 283 -1.79 -23.36 -10.86
C VAL A 283 -3.23 -23.31 -10.31
N ARG A 284 -3.38 -23.30 -8.98
CA ARG A 284 -4.68 -23.17 -8.31
C ARG A 284 -5.23 -21.75 -8.31
N LEU A 285 -4.40 -20.74 -8.58
CA LEU A 285 -4.77 -19.33 -8.57
C LEU A 285 -5.40 -18.93 -9.91
N LYS A 286 -6.72 -19.10 -10.01
CA LYS A 286 -7.44 -18.92 -11.29
C LYS A 286 -7.49 -17.49 -11.80
N LYS A 287 -7.24 -16.50 -10.94
CA LYS A 287 -7.19 -15.07 -11.30
C LYS A 287 -5.77 -14.56 -11.56
N LEU A 288 -4.74 -15.40 -11.46
CA LEU A 288 -3.35 -14.96 -11.59
C LEU A 288 -3.06 -14.55 -13.04
N GLU A 289 -2.87 -13.26 -13.25
CA GLU A 289 -2.60 -12.67 -14.55
C GLU A 289 -1.12 -12.33 -14.74
N ARG A 290 -0.38 -12.07 -13.65
CA ARG A 290 1.02 -11.66 -13.72
C ARG A 290 1.91 -12.50 -12.82
N VAL A 291 2.97 -13.05 -13.41
CA VAL A 291 4.03 -13.79 -12.71
C VAL A 291 5.37 -13.19 -13.09
N SER A 292 6.10 -12.69 -12.11
CA SER A 292 7.47 -12.16 -12.28
C SER A 292 8.37 -12.79 -11.24
N ILE A 293 9.32 -13.65 -11.65
CA ILE A 293 10.15 -14.42 -10.72
C ILE A 293 11.62 -14.23 -11.05
N ASN A 294 12.36 -13.59 -10.14
CA ASN A 294 13.77 -13.22 -10.28
C ASN A 294 14.72 -14.18 -9.53
N VAL A 295 14.23 -15.35 -9.15
CA VAL A 295 14.95 -16.41 -8.42
C VAL A 295 14.86 -17.73 -9.20
N PRO A 296 15.67 -18.75 -8.89
CA PRO A 296 15.55 -20.06 -9.51
C PRO A 296 14.09 -20.59 -9.49
N SER A 297 13.65 -21.13 -10.62
CA SER A 297 12.27 -21.63 -10.80
C SER A 297 12.27 -23.09 -11.25
N GLU A 298 11.35 -23.88 -10.72
CA GLU A 298 11.11 -25.28 -11.06
C GLU A 298 9.74 -25.47 -11.72
N ASN A 299 9.62 -26.47 -12.59
CA ASN A 299 8.38 -26.84 -13.30
C ASN A 299 7.77 -25.68 -14.09
N ILE A 300 8.60 -24.93 -14.83
CA ILE A 300 8.20 -23.72 -15.58
C ILE A 300 7.07 -24.01 -16.58
N GLU A 301 6.97 -25.24 -17.08
CA GLU A 301 5.89 -25.70 -17.95
C GLU A 301 4.49 -25.52 -17.34
N ALA A 302 4.37 -25.50 -16.01
CA ALA A 302 3.11 -25.23 -15.31
C ALA A 302 2.57 -23.80 -15.54
N LEU A 303 3.35 -22.88 -16.10
CA LEU A 303 2.83 -21.58 -16.58
C LEU A 303 1.74 -21.78 -17.64
N LEU A 304 1.82 -22.88 -18.42
CA LEU A 304 0.81 -23.21 -19.42
C LEU A 304 -0.54 -23.56 -18.79
N ASP A 305 -0.56 -24.00 -17.54
CA ASP A 305 -1.80 -24.36 -16.82
C ASP A 305 -2.47 -23.17 -16.12
N LEU A 306 -1.89 -21.96 -16.21
CA LEU A 306 -2.46 -20.73 -15.69
C LEU A 306 -3.45 -20.15 -16.72
N PRO A 307 -4.77 -20.19 -16.45
CA PRO A 307 -5.78 -19.86 -17.46
C PRO A 307 -5.86 -18.36 -17.76
N SER A 308 -5.55 -17.52 -16.77
CA SER A 308 -5.69 -16.06 -16.85
C SER A 308 -4.36 -15.33 -17.06
N LEU A 309 -3.26 -16.08 -17.24
CA LEU A 309 -1.92 -15.50 -17.37
C LEU A 309 -1.85 -14.55 -18.57
N ARG A 310 -1.40 -13.32 -18.34
CA ARG A 310 -1.18 -12.28 -19.35
C ARG A 310 0.26 -11.84 -19.43
N THR A 311 1.00 -11.96 -18.33
CA THR A 311 2.42 -11.59 -18.29
C THR A 311 3.22 -12.60 -17.48
N ALA A 312 4.29 -13.10 -18.07
CA ALA A 312 5.30 -13.93 -17.44
C ALA A 312 6.67 -13.26 -17.64
N GLY A 313 7.51 -13.15 -16.62
CA GLY A 313 8.82 -12.53 -16.82
C GLY A 313 9.89 -12.89 -15.82
N ARG A 314 11.13 -12.53 -16.17
CA ARG A 314 12.39 -12.77 -15.42
C ARG A 314 12.82 -14.23 -15.33
N PHE A 315 12.23 -15.11 -16.13
CA PHE A 315 12.67 -16.49 -16.25
C PHE A 315 13.93 -16.60 -17.13
N PRO A 316 14.84 -17.56 -16.86
CA PRO A 316 16.01 -17.78 -17.70
C PRO A 316 15.59 -18.26 -19.09
N ARG A 317 16.13 -17.63 -20.14
CA ARG A 317 15.93 -18.06 -21.54
C ARG A 317 16.94 -19.15 -21.89
N ASN A 318 16.47 -20.39 -22.01
CA ASN A 318 17.26 -21.55 -22.42
C ASN A 318 16.43 -22.42 -23.40
N PRO A 319 16.99 -23.47 -24.02
CA PRO A 319 16.25 -24.28 -25.00
C PRO A 319 14.95 -24.89 -24.46
N VAL A 320 14.91 -25.28 -23.17
CA VAL A 320 13.72 -25.88 -22.54
C VAL A 320 12.63 -24.83 -22.32
N THR A 321 13.01 -23.64 -21.84
CA THR A 321 12.04 -22.56 -21.59
C THR A 321 11.56 -21.88 -22.88
N ARG A 322 12.32 -21.98 -23.97
CA ARG A 322 11.97 -21.40 -25.27
C ARG A 322 10.65 -21.92 -25.80
N GLU A 323 10.46 -23.24 -25.84
CA GLU A 323 9.23 -23.85 -26.37
C GLU A 323 8.00 -23.45 -25.53
N ILE A 324 8.17 -23.36 -24.20
CA ILE A 324 7.13 -22.89 -23.27
C ILE A 324 6.76 -21.43 -23.57
N PHE A 325 7.76 -20.57 -23.76
CA PHE A 325 7.54 -19.14 -24.01
C PHE A 325 6.91 -18.88 -25.37
N GLU A 326 7.32 -19.61 -26.40
CA GLU A 326 6.67 -19.55 -27.72
C GLU A 326 5.19 -19.95 -27.64
N GLU A 327 4.84 -20.97 -26.84
CA GLU A 327 3.44 -21.35 -26.62
C GLU A 327 2.66 -20.29 -25.82
N LEU A 328 3.28 -19.68 -24.81
CA LEU A 328 2.69 -18.57 -24.07
C LEU A 328 2.43 -17.36 -24.99
N GLU A 329 3.39 -17.00 -25.83
CA GLU A 329 3.25 -15.92 -26.82
C GLU A 329 2.15 -16.24 -27.84
N ARG A 330 2.02 -17.50 -28.30
CA ARG A 330 0.90 -17.94 -29.15
C ARG A 330 -0.47 -17.75 -28.49
N ARG A 331 -0.54 -17.85 -27.16
CA ARG A 331 -1.76 -17.57 -26.37
C ARG A 331 -1.98 -16.08 -26.07
N GLY A 332 -1.09 -15.20 -26.55
CA GLY A 332 -1.15 -13.76 -26.31
C GLY A 332 -0.58 -13.32 -24.95
N VAL A 333 0.19 -14.18 -24.27
CA VAL A 333 0.89 -13.84 -23.03
C VAL A 333 2.16 -13.07 -23.36
N GLN A 334 2.38 -11.94 -22.69
CA GLN A 334 3.62 -11.18 -22.79
C GLN A 334 4.73 -11.89 -21.98
N VAL A 335 5.82 -12.28 -22.65
CA VAL A 335 6.99 -12.87 -22.01
C VAL A 335 8.15 -11.87 -21.99
N ASN A 336 8.56 -11.46 -20.79
CA ASN A 336 9.66 -10.50 -20.57
C ASN A 336 10.92 -11.22 -20.04
#